data_AF-R7Z9N4-F1
#
_entry.id   AF-R7Z9N4-F1
#
_cell.length_a   1.000
_cell.length_b   1.000
_cell.length_c   1.000
_cell.angle_alpha   90.00
_cell.angle_beta   90.00
_cell.angle_gamma   90.00
#
_symmetry.space_group_name_H-M   'P 1'
#
loop_
_entity.id
_entity.type
_entity.pdbx_description
1 polymer ?
#
loop_
_entity_poly.entity_id
_entity_poly.type
_entity_poly.pdbx_seq_one_letter_code
_entity_poly.pdbx_strand_id
1 'polypeptide(L)'
;MHTNSAVPLYKQLVQQLIVAIAQGSIKHGETMPSIRDMAKQTELNLHTVHKSYKELQLKGLITRKANSKAFIINHHLAPLNDSDLQQISIELEQVLVGAYVLGLRKNQLQQIINNISQKYSFS
;
A
#
# COMPACT_ATOMS: atom_id res chain seq x y z
N MET A 1 -17.72 16.89 -15.93
CA MET A 1 -16.37 16.95 -15.35
C MET A 1 -16.46 16.54 -13.89
N HIS A 2 -16.15 15.29 -13.57
CA HIS A 2 -16.21 14.81 -12.18
C HIS A 2 -15.01 13.92 -11.93
N THR A 3 -14.07 14.36 -11.10
CA THR A 3 -13.34 13.50 -10.16
C THR A 3 -12.62 14.39 -9.16
N ASN A 4 -13.37 15.11 -8.32
CA ASN A 4 -12.79 15.50 -7.03
C ASN A 4 -12.75 14.22 -6.18
N SER A 5 -11.77 13.37 -6.42
CA SER A 5 -11.55 12.18 -5.61
C SER A 5 -11.46 12.63 -4.16
N ALA A 6 -12.38 12.17 -3.31
CA ALA A 6 -12.41 12.49 -1.88
C ALA A 6 -11.13 12.06 -1.14
N VAL A 7 -10.27 11.28 -1.81
CA VAL A 7 -9.00 10.79 -1.29
C VAL A 7 -7.89 11.80 -1.62
N PRO A 8 -7.15 12.31 -0.61
CA PRO A 8 -5.99 13.18 -0.85
C PRO A 8 -4.97 12.57 -1.81
N LEU A 9 -4.37 13.37 -2.70
CA LEU A 9 -3.42 12.91 -3.73
C LEU A 9 -2.26 12.07 -3.17
N TYR A 10 -1.73 12.43 -1.99
CA TYR A 10 -0.65 11.65 -1.39
C TYR A 10 -1.08 10.21 -1.07
N LYS A 11 -2.33 10.01 -0.60
CA LYS A 11 -2.89 8.68 -0.33
C LYS A 11 -3.11 7.90 -1.64
N GLN A 12 -3.51 8.58 -2.71
CA GLN A 12 -3.63 7.96 -4.03
C GLN A 12 -2.27 7.45 -4.52
N LEU A 13 -1.22 8.27 -4.41
CA LEU A 13 0.15 7.87 -4.78
C LEU A 13 0.67 6.73 -3.89
N VAL A 14 0.42 6.77 -2.57
CA VAL A 14 0.77 5.65 -1.67
C VAL A 14 0.10 4.37 -2.14
N GLN A 15 -1.20 4.41 -2.42
CA GLN A 15 -1.92 3.23 -2.87
C GLN A 15 -1.38 2.68 -4.19
N GLN A 16 -1.08 3.55 -5.17
CA GLN A 16 -0.50 3.15 -6.45
C GLN A 16 0.85 2.43 -6.26
N LEU A 17 1.72 2.97 -5.40
CA LEU A 17 3.02 2.36 -5.12
C LEU A 17 2.89 1.02 -4.37
N ILE A 18 1.95 0.91 -3.41
CA ILE A 18 1.65 -0.36 -2.73
C ILE A 18 1.18 -1.41 -3.74
N VAL A 19 0.28 -1.04 -4.65
CA VAL A 19 -0.23 -1.94 -5.70
C VAL A 19 0.93 -2.41 -6.59
N ALA A 20 1.80 -1.49 -7.02
CA ALA A 20 2.95 -1.81 -7.86
C ALA A 20 3.93 -2.79 -7.17
N ILE A 21 4.17 -2.60 -5.87
CA ILE A 21 4.96 -3.53 -5.04
C ILE A 21 4.27 -4.89 -4.95
N ALA A 22 2.97 -4.91 -4.64
CA ALA A 22 2.19 -6.15 -4.49
C ALA A 22 2.10 -6.97 -5.79
N GLN A 23 2.11 -6.29 -6.95
CA GLN A 23 2.14 -6.93 -8.27
C GLN A 23 3.54 -7.41 -8.69
N GLY A 24 4.57 -7.19 -7.88
CA GLY A 24 5.96 -7.56 -8.19
C GLY A 24 6.61 -6.71 -9.28
N SER A 25 5.97 -5.61 -9.70
CA SER A 25 6.52 -4.68 -10.69
C SER A 25 7.69 -3.85 -10.13
N ILE A 26 7.78 -3.70 -8.80
CA ILE A 26 8.93 -3.13 -8.11
C ILE A 26 9.48 -4.19 -7.15
N LYS A 27 10.77 -4.54 -7.31
CA LYS A 27 11.38 -5.65 -6.58
C LYS A 27 11.96 -5.22 -5.24
N HIS A 28 12.07 -6.16 -4.30
CA HIS A 28 12.80 -5.95 -3.06
C HIS A 28 14.24 -5.49 -3.33
N GLY A 29 14.72 -4.49 -2.59
CA GLY A 29 16.05 -3.90 -2.76
C GLY A 29 16.19 -2.95 -3.96
N GLU A 30 15.16 -2.83 -4.81
CA GLU A 30 15.15 -1.90 -5.92
C GLU A 30 15.11 -0.46 -5.42
N THR A 31 15.84 0.42 -6.13
CA THR A 31 15.95 1.83 -5.75
C THR A 31 14.76 2.60 -6.28
N MET A 32 14.07 3.30 -5.39
CA MET A 32 12.99 4.20 -5.73
C MET A 32 13.50 5.44 -6.47
N PRO A 33 12.71 6.02 -7.40
CA PRO A 33 13.01 7.33 -7.97
C PRO A 33 13.22 8.37 -6.88
N SER A 34 13.99 9.42 -7.17
CA SER A 34 14.08 10.54 -6.24
C SER A 34 12.71 11.23 -6.11
N ILE A 35 12.48 11.97 -5.01
CA ILE A 35 11.25 12.75 -4.83
C ILE A 35 11.01 13.69 -6.03
N ARG A 36 12.08 14.22 -6.63
CA ARG A 36 12.00 15.11 -7.79
C ARG A 36 11.60 14.35 -9.05
N ASP A 37 12.20 13.18 -9.28
CA ASP A 37 11.89 12.37 -10.46
C ASP A 37 10.47 11.82 -10.38
N MET A 38 10.05 11.36 -9.20
CA MET A 38 8.69 10.90 -8.95
C MET A 38 7.67 12.03 -9.12
N ALA A 39 7.95 13.24 -8.63
CA ALA A 39 7.11 14.40 -8.87
C ALA A 39 6.96 14.72 -10.37
N LYS A 40 8.04 14.60 -11.13
CA LYS A 40 8.01 14.78 -12.58
C LYS A 40 7.22 13.68 -13.30
N GLN A 41 7.39 12.42 -12.90
CA GLN A 41 6.71 11.27 -13.50
C GLN A 41 5.20 11.24 -13.21
N THR A 42 4.80 11.70 -12.03
CA THR A 42 3.40 11.66 -11.56
C THR A 42 2.67 12.99 -11.74
N GLU A 43 3.39 14.04 -12.19
CA GLU A 43 2.90 15.42 -12.27
C GLU A 43 2.37 15.97 -10.93
N LEU A 44 2.84 15.40 -9.81
CA LEU A 44 2.49 15.82 -8.46
C LEU A 44 3.51 16.81 -7.91
N ASN A 45 3.08 17.68 -7.00
CA ASN A 45 4.01 18.58 -6.31
C ASN A 45 4.94 17.79 -5.35
N LEU A 46 6.12 18.36 -5.08
CA LEU A 46 7.14 17.74 -4.24
C LEU A 46 6.65 17.44 -2.81
N HIS A 47 5.77 18.26 -2.26
CA HIS A 47 5.24 18.06 -0.90
C HIS A 47 4.37 16.80 -0.84
N THR A 48 3.50 16.61 -1.84
CA THR A 48 2.64 15.43 -1.97
C THR A 48 3.48 14.17 -2.10
N VAL A 49 4.48 14.15 -2.97
CA VAL A 49 5.38 13.00 -3.15
C VAL A 49 6.18 12.71 -1.88
N HIS A 50 6.73 13.74 -1.24
CA HIS A 50 7.48 13.58 0.00
C HIS A 50 6.61 12.99 1.12
N LYS A 51 5.36 13.46 1.23
CA LYS A 51 4.38 12.92 2.19
C LYS A 51 4.08 11.45 1.91
N SER A 52 3.89 11.06 0.64
CA SER A 52 3.69 9.66 0.26
C SER A 52 4.88 8.77 0.62
N TYR A 53 6.11 9.23 0.36
CA TYR A 53 7.32 8.47 0.70
C TYR A 53 7.46 8.30 2.22
N LYS A 54 7.16 9.35 2.98
CA LYS A 54 7.14 9.27 4.45
C LYS A 54 6.12 8.25 4.95
N GLU A 55 4.93 8.20 4.36
CA GLU A 55 3.91 7.22 4.73
C GLU A 55 4.30 5.78 4.36
N LEU A 56 4.89 5.56 3.19
CA LEU A 56 5.45 4.25 2.80
C LEU A 56 6.57 3.81 3.75
N GLN A 57 7.42 4.75 4.18
CA GLN A 57 8.48 4.47 5.15
C GLN A 57 7.91 4.11 6.52
N LEU A 58 6.88 4.82 6.99
CA LEU A 58 6.18 4.50 8.24
C LEU A 58 5.50 3.12 8.18
N LYS A 59 5.02 2.72 7.00
CA LYS A 59 4.48 1.38 6.73
C LYS A 59 5.56 0.30 6.57
N GLY A 60 6.84 0.66 6.67
CA GLY A 60 7.97 -0.26 6.53
C GLY A 60 8.27 -0.72 5.09
N LEU A 61 7.48 -0.29 4.11
CA LEU A 61 7.54 -0.74 2.71
C LEU A 61 8.74 -0.16 1.93
N ILE A 62 9.29 0.95 2.40
CA ILE A 62 10.54 1.51 1.88
C ILE A 62 11.46 1.91 3.03
N THR A 63 12.77 1.81 2.80
CA THR A 63 13.79 2.24 3.76
C THR A 63 14.86 3.07 3.06
N ARG A 64 15.60 3.88 3.82
CA ARG A 64 16.75 4.61 3.25
C ARG A 64 17.87 3.61 2.95
N LYS A 65 18.43 3.68 1.76
CA LYS A 65 19.61 2.90 1.39
C LYS A 65 20.81 3.37 2.21
N ALA A 66 21.55 2.43 2.79
CA ALA A 66 22.79 2.75 3.50
C ALA A 66 23.74 3.55 2.58
N ASN A 67 24.33 4.62 3.12
CA ASN A 67 25.27 5.50 2.42
C ASN A 67 24.70 6.23 1.18
N SER A 68 23.37 6.35 1.05
CA SER A 68 22.73 7.11 -0.03
C SER A 68 21.50 7.88 0.44
N LYS A 69 21.10 8.92 -0.31
CA LYS A 69 19.83 9.64 -0.12
C LYS A 69 18.64 8.90 -0.76
N ALA A 70 18.88 7.78 -1.42
CA ALA A 70 17.86 7.01 -2.12
C ALA A 70 17.06 6.12 -1.16
N PHE A 71 15.80 5.88 -1.51
CA PHE A 71 14.96 4.88 -0.84
C PHE A 71 15.05 3.56 -1.60
N ILE A 72 14.94 2.45 -0.90
CA ILE A 72 14.83 1.10 -1.47
C ILE A 72 13.52 0.46 -1.03
N ILE A 73 12.96 -0.40 -1.88
CA ILE A 73 11.80 -1.22 -1.50
C ILE A 73 12.21 -2.23 -0.45
N ASN A 74 11.50 -2.21 0.66
CA ASN A 74 11.65 -3.09 1.79
C ASN A 74 10.32 -3.82 2.05
N HIS A 75 9.81 -4.53 1.05
CA HIS A 75 8.75 -5.50 1.31
C HIS A 75 9.38 -6.86 1.64
N HIS A 76 8.87 -7.53 2.66
CA HIS A 76 9.36 -8.84 3.06
C HIS A 76 8.63 -9.90 2.20
N LEU A 77 9.34 -10.59 1.33
CA LEU A 77 8.87 -11.83 0.70
C LEU A 77 9.16 -13.06 1.58
N ALA A 78 9.65 -12.88 2.81
CA ALA A 78 9.75 -14.04 3.68
C ALA A 78 8.34 -14.55 3.99
N PRO A 79 8.20 -15.86 4.21
CA PRO A 79 6.95 -16.44 4.67
C PRO A 79 6.45 -15.65 5.88
N LEU A 80 5.16 -15.33 5.88
CA LEU A 80 4.50 -14.75 7.06
C LEU A 80 4.77 -15.68 8.25
N ASN A 81 5.25 -15.11 9.34
CA ASN A 81 5.32 -15.84 10.60
C ASN A 81 3.97 -15.75 11.33
N ASP A 82 3.82 -16.52 12.42
CA ASP A 82 2.58 -16.55 13.18
C ASP A 82 2.20 -15.18 13.76
N SER A 83 3.18 -14.36 14.13
CA SER A 83 2.94 -13.00 14.64
C SER A 83 2.42 -12.07 13.54
N ASP A 84 2.93 -12.20 12.30
CA ASP A 84 2.45 -11.42 11.16
C ASP A 84 0.98 -11.78 10.85
N LEU A 85 0.65 -13.07 10.86
CA LEU A 85 -0.72 -13.56 10.64
C LEU A 85 -1.67 -13.12 11.75
N GLN A 86 -1.22 -13.16 13.02
CA GLN A 86 -2.02 -12.67 14.15
C GLN A 86 -2.30 -11.18 14.04
N GLN A 87 -1.30 -10.37 13.68
CA GLN A 87 -1.46 -8.93 13.51
C GLN A 87 -2.48 -8.61 12.41
N ILE A 88 -2.37 -9.28 11.25
CA ILE A 88 -3.32 -9.13 10.14
C ILE A 88 -4.73 -9.54 10.57
N SER A 89 -4.87 -10.63 11.34
CA SER A 89 -6.17 -11.10 11.84
C SER A 89 -6.84 -10.05 12.73
N ILE A 90 -6.09 -9.43 13.65
CA ILE A 90 -6.61 -8.38 14.54
C ILE A 90 -7.11 -7.17 13.74
N GLU A 91 -6.33 -6.73 12.75
CA GLU A 91 -6.69 -5.60 11.90
C GLU A 91 -7.95 -5.90 11.05
N LEU A 92 -8.05 -7.10 10.49
CA LEU A 92 -9.24 -7.54 9.76
C LEU A 92 -10.46 -7.62 10.67
N GLU A 93 -10.32 -8.15 11.88
CA GLU A 93 -11.42 -8.27 12.83
C GLU A 93 -12.03 -6.90 13.17
N GLN A 94 -11.20 -5.88 13.40
CA GLN A 94 -11.68 -4.52 13.65
C GLN A 94 -12.54 -3.97 12.51
N VAL A 95 -12.13 -4.21 11.25
CA VAL A 95 -12.89 -3.81 10.07
C VAL A 95 -14.19 -4.60 9.95
N LEU A 96 -14.14 -5.91 10.20
CA LEU A 96 -15.29 -6.80 10.07
C LEU A 96 -16.35 -6.57 11.15
N VAL A 97 -15.95 -6.22 12.38
CA VAL A 97 -16.89 -5.84 13.45
C VAL A 97 -17.69 -4.61 13.03
N GLY A 98 -17.03 -3.58 12.51
CA GLY A 98 -17.71 -2.39 11.98
C GLY A 98 -18.66 -2.73 10.84
N ALA A 99 -18.23 -3.58 9.90
CA ALA A 99 -19.06 -4.00 8.79
C ALA A 99 -20.27 -4.86 9.22
N TYR A 100 -20.11 -5.71 10.24
CA TYR A 100 -21.18 -6.52 10.80
C TYR A 100 -22.28 -5.65 11.42
N VAL A 101 -21.92 -4.61 12.17
CA VAL A 101 -22.87 -3.63 12.73
C VAL A 101 -23.67 -2.93 11.63
N LEU A 102 -23.06 -2.73 10.45
CA LEU A 102 -23.72 -2.15 9.27
C LEU A 102 -24.57 -3.17 8.48
N GLY A 103 -24.66 -4.42 8.94
CA GLY A 103 -25.49 -5.46 8.33
C GLY A 103 -24.79 -6.26 7.23
N LEU A 104 -23.46 -6.24 7.16
CA LEU A 104 -22.72 -7.07 6.19
C LEU A 104 -23.00 -8.56 6.42
N ARG A 105 -23.51 -9.23 5.39
CA ARG A 105 -23.77 -10.67 5.41
C ARG A 105 -22.55 -11.47 4.95
N LYS A 106 -22.48 -12.73 5.38
CA LYS A 106 -21.38 -13.66 5.02
C LYS A 106 -21.16 -13.78 3.50
N ASN A 107 -22.23 -13.85 2.71
CA ASN A 107 -22.13 -13.93 1.25
C ASN A 107 -21.52 -12.65 0.64
N GLN A 108 -21.89 -11.47 1.13
CA GLN A 108 -21.33 -10.20 0.70
C GLN A 108 -19.86 -10.09 1.09
N LEU A 109 -19.49 -10.54 2.29
CA LEU A 109 -18.08 -10.62 2.72
C LEU A 109 -17.26 -11.51 1.77
N GLN A 110 -17.76 -12.70 1.46
CA GLN A 110 -17.10 -13.62 0.51
C GLN A 110 -16.94 -12.98 -0.87
N GLN A 111 -17.96 -12.28 -1.36
CA GLN A 111 -17.88 -11.54 -2.63
C GLN A 111 -16.82 -10.43 -2.58
N ILE A 112 -16.77 -9.64 -1.51
CA ILE A 112 -15.77 -8.57 -1.35
C ILE A 112 -14.36 -9.15 -1.32
N ILE A 113 -14.12 -10.20 -0.53
CA ILE A 113 -12.81 -10.86 -0.46
C ILE A 113 -12.39 -11.43 -1.82
N ASN A 114 -13.30 -12.11 -2.53
CA ASN A 114 -13.01 -12.65 -3.86
C ASN A 114 -12.67 -11.52 -4.86
N ASN A 115 -13.42 -10.42 -4.83
CA ASN A 115 -13.17 -9.28 -5.71
C ASN A 115 -11.85 -8.56 -5.40
N ILE A 116 -11.44 -8.52 -4.13
CA ILE A 116 -10.15 -7.92 -3.73
C ILE A 116 -9.00 -8.86 -4.08
N SER A 117 -9.12 -10.15 -3.78
CA SER A 117 -8.06 -11.13 -4.05
C SER A 117 -7.79 -11.33 -5.54
N GLN A 118 -8.77 -11.13 -6.42
CA GLN A 118 -8.52 -11.13 -7.87
C GLN A 118 -7.71 -9.93 -8.37
N LYS A 119 -7.74 -8.80 -7.65
CA LYS A 119 -7.02 -7.56 -8.05
C LYS A 119 -5.54 -7.60 -7.73
N TYR A 120 -5.15 -8.40 -6.75
CA TYR A 120 -3.78 -8.54 -6.27
C TYR A 120 -3.48 -10.03 -6.34
N SER A 121 -2.61 -10.48 -7.23
CA SER A 121 -2.32 -11.90 -7.48
C SER A 121 -1.80 -12.65 -6.25
N PHE A 122 -2.67 -12.94 -5.28
CA PHE A 122 -2.42 -13.85 -4.17
C PHE A 122 -2.25 -15.22 -4.81
N SER A 123 -1.00 -15.69 -4.85
CA SER A 123 -0.63 -17.00 -5.40
C SER A 123 -0.84 -18.09 -4.37
#